data_AF-A0A916JSJ5-F1
#
_entry.id   AF-A0A916JSJ5-F1
#
_cell.length_a   1.000
_cell.length_b   1.000
_cell.length_c   1.000
_cell.angle_alpha   90.00
_cell.angle_beta   90.00
_cell.angle_gamma   90.00
#
_symmetry.space_group_name_H-M   'P 1'
#
loop_
_entity.id
_entity.type
_entity.pdbx_description
1 polymer ?
#
loop_
_entity_poly.entity_id
_entity_poly.type
_entity_poly.pdbx_seq_one_letter_code
_entity_poly.pdbx_strand_id
1 'polypeptide(L)'
;MPSYSYRCVEGCRFEAIYPMAEVPQETECRDCGAVARRAITAPHLSVADSSAFRLMDGAARSAHEPEVVTSLPSAAGPARRRSVTHNPLHAKLPRS
;
A
#
# COMPACT_ATOMS: atom_id res chain seq x y z
N MET A 1 -21.07 0.67 14.05
CA MET A 1 -20.72 1.17 15.40
C MET A 1 -19.20 1.32 15.46
N PRO A 2 -18.64 2.49 15.82
CA PRO A 2 -17.20 2.74 15.69
C PRO A 2 -16.36 2.05 16.76
N SER A 3 -15.17 1.58 16.37
CA SER A 3 -14.16 1.08 17.30
C SER A 3 -13.21 2.19 17.73
N TYR A 4 -12.75 2.10 18.98
CA TYR A 4 -11.80 3.01 19.60
C TYR A 4 -10.68 2.22 20.25
N SER A 5 -9.44 2.68 20.10
CA SER A 5 -8.27 2.07 20.72
C SER A 5 -8.02 2.66 22.11
N TYR A 6 -7.67 1.82 23.08
CA TYR A 6 -7.29 2.21 24.43
C TYR A 6 -5.91 1.66 24.80
N ARG A 7 -5.18 2.37 25.65
CA ARG A 7 -3.90 1.94 26.21
C ARG A 7 -3.86 2.15 27.72
N CYS A 8 -3.51 1.11 28.47
CA CYS A 8 -3.36 1.21 29.92
C CYS A 8 -1.98 1.71 30.34
N VAL A 9 -1.88 2.11 31.61
CA VAL A 9 -0.62 2.53 32.25
C VAL A 9 0.44 1.42 32.23
N GLU A 10 0.01 0.15 32.29
CA GLU A 10 0.88 -1.03 32.19
C GLU A 10 1.30 -1.37 30.74
N GLY A 11 0.76 -0.65 29.75
CA GLY A 11 1.17 -0.75 28.36
C GLY A 11 0.34 -1.67 27.46
N CYS A 12 -0.64 -2.41 27.98
CA CYS A 12 -1.60 -3.20 27.20
C CYS A 12 -2.41 -2.31 26.24
N ARG A 13 -2.82 -2.87 25.10
CA ARG A 13 -3.64 -2.19 24.09
C ARG A 13 -4.82 -3.06 23.71
N PHE A 14 -6.00 -2.46 23.60
CA PHE A 14 -7.21 -3.15 23.16
C PHE A 14 -8.16 -2.22 22.43
N GLU A 15 -9.11 -2.81 21.69
CA GLU A 15 -10.19 -2.09 21.03
C GLU A 15 -11.52 -2.28 21.75
N ALA A 16 -12.28 -1.19 21.85
CA ALA A 16 -13.63 -1.19 22.40
C ALA A 16 -14.58 -0.47 21.44
N ILE A 17 -15.80 -0.97 21.33
CA ILE A 17 -16.82 -0.39 20.47
C ILE A 17 -17.74 0.45 21.35
N TYR A 18 -17.91 1.72 21.02
CA TYR A 18 -18.79 2.64 21.73
C TYR A 18 -19.67 3.40 20.74
N PRO A 19 -20.87 3.83 21.13
CA PRO A 19 -21.58 4.89 20.42
C PRO A 19 -20.72 6.17 20.40
N MET A 20 -20.77 6.93 19.30
CA MET A 20 -19.99 8.18 19.19
C MET A 20 -20.31 9.19 20.31
N ALA A 21 -21.55 9.18 20.81
CA ALA A 21 -22.02 10.08 21.87
C ALA A 21 -21.56 9.68 23.28
N GLU A 22 -21.16 8.44 23.48
CA GLU A 22 -20.95 7.85 24.82
C GLU A 22 -19.51 7.32 25.01
N VAL A 23 -18.60 7.62 24.07
CA VAL A 23 -17.22 7.14 24.14
C VAL A 23 -16.48 7.74 25.35
N PRO A 24 -16.04 6.93 26.33
CA PRO A 24 -15.36 7.44 27.50
C PRO A 24 -13.90 7.78 27.19
N GLN A 25 -13.34 8.77 27.91
CA GLN A 25 -11.91 9.10 27.82
C GLN A 25 -11.03 8.03 28.49
N GLU A 26 -11.57 7.37 29.52
CA GLU A 26 -10.87 6.36 30.31
C GLU A 26 -11.82 5.18 30.60
N THR A 27 -11.26 3.98 30.68
CA THR A 27 -11.99 2.73 30.96
C THR A 27 -11.04 1.73 31.63
N GLU A 28 -11.56 0.65 32.18
CA GLU A 28 -10.74 -0.44 32.71
C GLU A 28 -10.11 -1.27 31.59
N CYS A 29 -8.85 -1.68 31.77
CA CYS A 29 -8.16 -2.57 30.86
C CYS A 29 -8.72 -3.99 30.97
N ARG A 30 -9.05 -4.59 29.82
CA ARG A 30 -9.58 -5.96 29.75
C ARG A 30 -8.56 -7.05 30.12
N ASP A 31 -7.27 -6.72 30.06
CA ASP A 31 -6.19 -7.67 30.33
C ASP A 31 -5.68 -7.58 31.78
N CYS A 32 -5.52 -6.37 32.33
CA CYS A 32 -4.88 -6.16 33.62
C CYS A 32 -5.70 -5.35 34.65
N GLY A 33 -6.89 -4.86 34.28
CA GLY A 33 -7.76 -4.06 35.16
C GLY A 33 -7.28 -2.64 35.45
N ALA A 34 -6.07 -2.26 35.04
CA ALA A 34 -5.56 -0.89 35.24
C ALA A 34 -6.34 0.14 34.39
N VAL A 35 -6.26 1.42 34.78
CA VAL A 35 -6.88 2.52 34.03
C VAL A 35 -6.27 2.60 32.63
N ALA A 36 -7.13 2.59 31.61
CA ALA A 36 -6.80 2.70 30.21
C ALA A 36 -7.36 3.97 29.61
N ARG A 37 -6.50 4.78 28.99
CA ARG A 37 -6.88 6.04 28.33
C ARG A 37 -7.11 5.80 26.85
N ARG A 38 -8.04 6.56 26.27
CA ARG A 38 -8.33 6.50 24.84
C ARG A 38 -7.09 6.95 24.06
N ALA A 39 -6.59 6.06 23.21
CA ALA A 39 -5.48 6.36 22.33
C ALA A 39 -6.02 6.86 20.99
N ILE A 40 -5.64 8.08 20.61
CA ILE A 40 -5.80 8.51 19.21
C ILE A 40 -4.69 7.78 18.43
N THR A 41 -5.06 6.66 17.85
CA THR A 41 -4.19 5.93 16.94
C THR A 41 -4.26 6.59 15.57
N ALA A 42 -3.29 6.28 14.72
CA ALA A 42 -3.30 6.60 13.31
C ALA A 42 -3.85 5.39 12.54
N PRO A 43 -5.17 5.11 12.56
CA PRO A 43 -5.70 3.96 11.86
C PRO A 43 -5.37 4.13 10.38
N HIS A 44 -4.60 3.18 9.84
CA HIS A 44 -4.28 3.06 8.41
C HIS A 44 -3.44 4.18 7.77
N LEU A 45 -2.84 5.11 8.53
CA LEU A 45 -1.89 6.08 7.93
C LEU A 45 -0.68 5.39 7.27
N SER A 46 -0.24 4.25 7.81
CA SER A 46 0.84 3.45 7.21
C SER A 46 0.42 2.74 5.91
N VAL A 47 -0.87 2.49 5.71
CA VAL A 47 -1.38 1.81 4.51
C VAL A 47 -1.40 2.76 3.31
N ALA A 48 -1.60 4.06 3.55
CA ALA A 48 -1.64 5.09 2.51
C ALA A 48 -0.34 5.19 1.70
N ASP A 49 0.81 4.78 2.25
CA ASP A 49 2.08 4.75 1.51
C ASP A 49 2.50 3.36 1.01
N SER A 50 1.65 2.35 1.21
CA SER A 50 1.93 0.99 0.74
C SER A 50 1.92 0.91 -0.79
N SER A 51 2.71 0.00 -1.35
CA SER A 51 2.72 -0.28 -2.79
C SER A 51 1.33 -0.67 -3.33
N ALA A 52 0.56 -1.42 -2.55
CA ALA A 52 -0.81 -1.81 -2.89
C ALA A 52 -1.74 -0.59 -2.98
N PHE A 53 -1.67 0.33 -2.01
CA PHE A 53 -2.46 1.56 -2.05
C PHE A 53 -2.09 2.44 -3.25
N ARG A 54 -0.79 2.65 -3.50
CA ARG A 54 -0.32 3.44 -4.66
C ARG A 54 -0.80 2.86 -6.00
N LEU A 55 -0.86 1.52 -6.13
CA LEU A 55 -1.39 0.86 -7.33
C LEU A 55 -2.90 1.11 -7.51
N MET A 56 -3.69 0.98 -6.44
CA MET A 56 -5.13 1.23 -6.49
C MET A 56 -5.43 2.70 -6.82
N ASP A 57 -4.72 3.63 -6.17
CA ASP A 57 -4.86 5.07 -6.40
C ASP A 57 -4.47 5.46 -7.83
N GLY A 58 -3.35 4.93 -8.34
CA GLY A 58 -2.95 5.13 -9.74
C GLY A 58 -3.98 4.60 -10.74
N ALA A 59 -4.54 3.42 -10.49
CA ALA A 59 -5.59 2.84 -11.33
C ALA A 59 -6.87 3.70 -11.33
N ALA A 60 -7.32 4.15 -10.15
CA ALA A 60 -8.48 5.04 -10.04
C ALA A 60 -8.26 6.36 -10.78
N ARG A 61 -7.08 6.96 -10.63
CA ARG A 61 -6.71 8.22 -11.28
C ARG A 61 -6.68 8.12 -12.80
N SER A 62 -6.22 6.99 -13.35
CA SER A 62 -6.12 6.77 -14.80
C SER A 62 -7.43 6.93 -15.57
N ALA A 63 -8.59 6.77 -14.90
CA ALA A 63 -9.90 6.91 -15.52
C ALA A 63 -10.27 8.36 -15.87
N HIS A 64 -9.71 9.34 -15.15
CA HIS A 64 -10.09 10.75 -15.27
C HIS A 64 -8.88 11.66 -15.54
N GLU A 65 -7.68 11.22 -15.17
CA GLU A 65 -6.42 11.95 -15.34
C GLU A 65 -5.33 10.98 -15.84
N PRO A 66 -5.47 10.43 -17.06
CA PRO A 66 -4.44 9.54 -17.62
C PRO A 66 -3.15 10.32 -17.90
N GLU A 67 -2.01 9.75 -17.51
CA GLU A 67 -0.69 10.30 -17.85
C GLU A 67 -0.43 10.17 -19.36
N VAL A 68 -0.01 11.26 -20.00
CA VAL A 68 0.41 11.24 -21.40
C VAL A 68 1.85 10.74 -21.48
N VAL A 69 2.02 9.47 -21.83
CA VAL A 69 3.35 8.87 -22.01
C VAL A 69 3.92 9.19 -23.39
N THR A 70 5.13 9.76 -23.43
CA THR A 70 5.82 10.11 -24.69
C THR A 70 6.66 8.95 -25.25
N SER A 71 6.74 7.84 -24.52
CA SER A 71 7.41 6.62 -24.93
C SER A 71 6.71 5.42 -24.30
N LEU A 72 6.79 4.27 -24.96
CA LEU A 72 6.26 3.03 -24.40
C LEU A 72 7.03 2.69 -23.12
N PRO A 73 6.37 2.12 -22.09
CA PRO A 73 7.06 1.58 -20.93
C PRO A 73 8.15 0.65 -21.43
N SER A 74 9.40 0.85 -20.98
CA SER A 74 10.48 -0.03 -21.39
C SER A 74 10.18 -1.41 -20.83
N ALA A 75 9.55 -2.27 -21.61
CA ALA A 75 9.59 -3.69 -21.37
C ALA A 75 11.07 -4.08 -21.55
N ALA A 76 11.82 -4.05 -20.45
CA ALA A 76 13.26 -4.33 -20.32
C ALA A 76 14.26 -3.26 -20.80
N GLY A 77 14.52 -2.25 -19.95
CA GLY A 77 15.79 -1.52 -19.91
C GLY A 77 16.14 -0.69 -21.16
N PRO A 78 17.35 -0.10 -21.24
CA PRO A 78 17.80 0.56 -22.47
C PRO A 78 17.70 -0.47 -23.59
N ALA A 79 16.94 -0.14 -24.64
CA ALA A 79 16.63 -1.02 -25.77
C ALA A 79 17.80 -1.96 -26.01
N ARG A 80 17.70 -3.22 -25.56
CA ARG A 80 18.79 -4.18 -25.76
C ARG A 80 18.94 -4.25 -27.26
N ARG A 81 20.01 -3.62 -27.78
CA ARG A 81 20.40 -3.76 -29.18
C ARG A 81 20.42 -5.25 -29.42
N ARG A 82 19.49 -5.74 -30.23
CA ARG A 82 19.34 -7.17 -30.51
C ARG A 82 20.72 -7.63 -30.96
N SER A 83 21.34 -8.55 -30.23
CA SER A 83 22.71 -8.98 -30.54
C SER A 83 22.73 -9.52 -31.97
N VAL A 84 23.49 -8.87 -32.85
CA VAL A 84 23.70 -9.38 -34.20
C VAL A 84 24.45 -10.70 -34.07
N THR A 85 23.84 -11.77 -34.57
CA THR A 85 24.40 -13.11 -34.50
C THR A 85 25.35 -13.31 -35.70
N HIS A 86 26.66 -13.46 -35.44
CA HIS A 86 27.68 -13.68 -36.48
C HIS A 86 27.84 -15.15 -36.87
N ASN A 87 26.75 -15.92 -36.85
CA ASN A 87 26.82 -17.34 -37.20
C ASN A 87 27.11 -17.50 -38.70
N PRO A 88 28.21 -18.17 -39.11
CA PRO A 88 28.55 -18.37 -40.51
C PRO A 88 27.48 -19.13 -41.31
N LEU A 89 26.61 -19.89 -40.64
CA LEU A 89 25.50 -20.59 -41.27
C LEU A 89 24.43 -19.64 -41.85
N HIS A 90 24.38 -18.37 -41.45
CA HIS A 90 23.46 -17.39 -42.05
C HIS A 90 23.72 -17.16 -43.54
N ALA A 91 24.93 -17.43 -44.03
CA ALA A 91 25.26 -17.37 -45.44
C ALA A 91 24.48 -18.39 -46.30
N LYS A 92 23.88 -19.40 -45.66
CA LYS A 92 23.09 -20.46 -46.32
C LYS A 92 21.58 -20.16 -46.34
N LEU A 93 21.14 -19.05 -45.74
CA LEU A 93 19.73 -18.69 -45.74
C LEU A 93 19.31 -18.23 -47.15
N PRO A 94 18.09 -18.60 -47.61
CA PRO A 94 17.57 -18.09 -48.87
C PRO A 94 17.50 -16.56 -48.82
N ARG A 95 18.00 -15.90 -49.86
CA ARG A 95 17.85 -14.46 -50.04
C ARG A 95 16.62 -14.22 -50.91
N SER A 96 15.66 -13.45 -50.38
CA SER A 96 14.56 -12.87 -51.15
C SER A 96 15.01 -11.61 -51.86
#